data_AF-A0A519KX91-F1
#
_entry.id   AF-A0A519KX91-F1
#
_cell.length_a   1.000
_cell.length_b   1.000
_cell.length_c   1.000
_cell.angle_alpha   90.00
_cell.angle_beta   90.00
_cell.angle_gamma   90.00
#
_symmetry.space_group_name_H-M   'P 1'
#
loop_
_entity.id
_entity.type
_entity.pdbx_description
1 polymer ?
#
loop_
_entity_poly.entity_id
_entity_poly.type
_entity_poly.pdbx_seq_one_letter_code
_entity_poly.pdbx_strand_id
1 'polypeptide(L)' 'MTDLSQIKEHMEVIGADGVHLGKVDKIEGDRIKLTKADSGSHSDHHH' A
#
# COMPACT_ATOMS: atom_id res chain seq x y z
N MET A 1 -13.41 -1.36 -14.66
CA MET A 1 -12.95 -0.03 -14.22
C MET A 1 -12.92 -0.07 -12.71
N THR A 2 -11.75 0.11 -12.10
CA THR A 2 -11.59 0.16 -10.64
C THR A 2 -12.02 1.54 -10.16
N ASP A 3 -13.06 1.59 -9.34
CA ASP A 3 -13.55 2.84 -8.78
C ASP A 3 -12.58 3.36 -7.70
N LEU A 4 -11.78 4.37 -8.06
CA LEU A 4 -10.90 5.08 -7.12
C LEU A 4 -11.69 5.74 -5.98
N SER A 5 -13.00 5.96 -6.18
CA SER A 5 -13.94 6.48 -5.17
C SER A 5 -14.16 5.54 -3.98
N GLN A 6 -13.87 4.24 -4.15
CA GLN A 6 -13.97 3.24 -3.08
C GLN A 6 -12.73 3.23 -2.18
N ILE A 7 -11.64 3.82 -2.63
CA ILE A 7 -10.36 3.83 -1.91
C ILE A 7 -10.45 4.88 -0.81
N LYS A 8 -10.13 4.48 0.42
CA LYS A 8 -10.13 5.35 1.60
C LYS A 8 -8.75 5.45 2.21
N GLU A 9 -8.49 6.58 2.85
CA GLU A 9 -7.33 6.76 3.73
C GLU A 9 -7.32 5.63 4.78
N HIS A 10 -6.13 5.11 5.10
CA HIS A 10 -5.88 3.94 5.95
C HIS A 10 -6.25 2.55 5.40
N MET A 11 -6.75 2.42 4.16
CA MET A 11 -6.91 1.10 3.54
C MET A 11 -5.58 0.38 3.35
N GLU A 12 -5.59 -0.94 3.50
CA GLU A 12 -4.43 -1.78 3.18
C GLU A 12 -4.30 -1.96 1.67
N VAL A 13 -3.06 -1.92 1.18
CA VAL A 13 -2.70 -2.07 -0.22
C VAL A 13 -1.91 -3.34 -0.39
N ILE A 14 -2.50 -4.28 -1.11
CA ILE A 14 -1.92 -5.58 -1.43
C ILE A 14 -1.55 -5.56 -2.91
N GLY A 15 -0.30 -5.91 -3.22
CA GLY A 15 0.17 -6.05 -4.59
C GLY A 15 -0.48 -7.24 -5.28
N ALA A 16 -0.44 -7.27 -6.61
CA ALA A 16 -0.92 -8.40 -7.39
C ALA A 16 -0.19 -9.72 -7.02
N ASP A 17 1.03 -9.62 -6.51
CA ASP A 17 1.85 -10.73 -6.01
C ASP A 17 1.44 -11.23 -4.60
N GLY A 18 0.41 -10.64 -4.00
CA GLY A 18 -0.03 -10.95 -2.62
C GLY A 18 0.82 -10.31 -1.52
N VAL A 19 1.81 -9.50 -1.90
CA VAL A 19 2.72 -8.82 -0.96
C VAL A 19 2.05 -7.57 -0.38
N HIS A 20 2.18 -7.40 0.93
CA HIS A 20 1.69 -6.21 1.63
C HIS A 20 2.60 -5.01 1.33
N LEU A 21 2.08 -4.03 0.58
CA LEU A 21 2.81 -2.81 0.19
C LEU A 21 2.67 -1.69 1.24
N GLY A 22 1.63 -1.75 2.07
CA GLY A 22 1.38 -0.77 3.13
C GLY A 22 -0.05 -0.28 3.16
N LYS A 23 -0.25 0.93 3.67
CA LYS A 23 -1.57 1.56 3.77
C LYS A 23 -1.66 2.81 2.91
N VAL A 24 -2.87 3.19 2.52
CA VAL A 24 -3.14 4.46 1.84
C VAL A 24 -2.97 5.60 2.84
N ASP A 25 -2.08 6.53 2.54
CA ASP A 25 -1.90 7.78 3.29
C ASP A 25 -2.98 8.78 2.90
N LYS A 26 -3.06 9.05 1.59
CA LYS A 26 -3.92 10.09 1.03
C LYS A 26 -4.19 9.82 -0.44
N ILE A 27 -5.35 10.23 -0.92
CA ILE A 27 -5.68 10.25 -2.34
C ILE A 27 -5.60 11.68 -2.87
N GLU A 28 -4.81 11.89 -3.91
CA GLU A 28 -4.63 13.17 -4.60
C GLU A 28 -5.11 13.04 -6.05
N GLY A 29 -6.41 13.28 -6.26
CA GLY A 29 -7.05 13.14 -7.56
C GLY A 29 -7.02 11.69 -8.04
N ASP A 30 -6.11 11.41 -8.98
CA ASP A 30 -5.88 10.06 -9.54
C ASP A 30 -4.68 9.35 -8.90
N ARG A 31 -3.93 10.02 -8.01
CA ARG A 31 -2.74 9.46 -7.36
C ARG A 31 -3.05 8.98 -5.96
N ILE A 32 -2.55 7.80 -5.62
CA ILE A 32 -2.64 7.24 -4.27
C ILE A 32 -1.27 7.40 -3.62
N LYS A 33 -1.17 8.21 -2.57
CA LYS A 33 -0.02 8.21 -1.68
C LYS A 33 -0.17 7.05 -0.71
N LEU A 34 0.86 6.23 -0.65
CA LEU A 34 0.98 5.19 0.36
C LEU A 34 1.71 5.76 1.57
N THR A 35 1.21 5.46 2.76
CA THR A 35 1.93 5.74 3.99
C THR A 35 3.18 4.90 3.90
N LYS A 36 4.34 5.47 4.26
CA LYS A 36 5.59 4.74 4.33
C LYS A 36 5.43 3.61 5.35
N ALA A 37 4.92 2.47 4.89
CA ALA A 37 4.96 1.25 5.63
C ALA A 37 6.41 0.80 5.63
N ASP A 38 6.88 0.36 6.77
CA ASP A 38 8.13 -0.37 6.99
C ASP A 38 8.15 -1.69 6.20
N SER A 39 7.98 -1.61 4.88
CA SER A 39 8.08 -2.68 3.89
C SER A 39 9.53 -3.20 3.77
N GLY A 40 10.41 -2.73 4.65
CA GLY A 40 11.80 -3.12 4.81
C GLY A 40 12.03 -4.03 6.02
N SER A 41 11.03 -4.75 6.54
CA SER A 41 11.30 -5.88 7.45
C SER A 41 11.81 -7.11 6.68
N HIS A 42 12.80 -6.90 5.82
CA HIS A 42 13.83 -7.90 5.53
C HIS A 42 14.87 -7.76 6.65
N SER A 43 14.52 -8.22 7.85
CA SER A 43 15.50 -8.39 8.94
C SER A 43 15.77 -9.86 9.26
N ASP A 44 15.30 -10.80 8.43
CA ASP A 44 15.51 -12.23 8.67
C ASP A 44 15.60 -13.04 7.36
N HIS A 45 16.51 -12.64 6.47
CA HIS A 45 17.09 -13.58 5.51
C HIS A 45 18.54 -13.85 5.97
N HIS A 46 18.68 -14.48 7.13
CA HIS A 46 19.91 -15.15 7.51
C HIS A 46 20.02 -16.41 6.66
N HIS A 47 20.97 -16.40 5.71
CA HIS A 47 21.44 -17.59 5.01
C HIS A 47 22.14 -18.56 5.95
#